data_AF-A0A2E4WC60-F1
#
_entry.id   AF-A0A2E4WC60-F1
#
_cell.length_a   1.000
_cell.length_b   1.000
_cell.length_c   1.000
_cell.angle_alpha   90.00
_cell.angle_beta   90.00
_cell.angle_gamma   90.00
#
_symmetry.space_group_name_H-M   'P 1'
#
loop_
_entity.id
_entity.type
_entity.pdbx_description
1 polymer ?
#
loop_
_entity_poly.entity_id
_entity_poly.type
_entity_poly.pdbx_seq_one_letter_code
_entity_poly.pdbx_strand_id
1 'polypeptide(L)'
;MNHITAALLVLTMAVGLPSAVLAQQTHLVVVSGLGGAQEYRDRFHEWSVRLVDAAIDRHRIPAEQVVYLAERPHRDTHRIHARSTWENVQTAITDVAERAAARDLVLIVLIGHGSFSGSASQFNLPGPDPTIVDFSVALDELREQRVVFVNTAASSGEFIAGLSGPNRTIITATKTARERNETRFGEFFVDAIAGGTATVFESTVATESASAVAINTAADANKDSQISLLEAFNYARREVARVYEQDGLLLTEHAMLDDNGDGNGSSDPDPVALGADGRIAQALFFTPGSALATAELKTDDPTLVALYAERKALEERVLAHRILKDGMDAMVYEQELERLFVELALKNREIRQTEDRVPKQ
;
A
#
# COMPACT_ATOMS: atom_id res chain seq x y z
N MET A 1 -18.26 67.56 38.66
CA MET A 1 -18.55 66.38 39.50
C MET A 1 -18.73 65.20 38.55
N ASN A 2 -17.68 64.38 38.42
CA ASN A 2 -17.60 63.18 37.60
C ASN A 2 -17.83 61.95 38.48
N HIS A 3 -18.73 61.03 38.11
CA HIS A 3 -18.68 59.60 38.44
C HIS A 3 -19.52 58.87 37.35
N ILE A 4 -18.94 58.50 36.21
CA ILE A 4 -18.32 57.20 35.86
C ILE A 4 -19.31 56.02 35.96
N THR A 5 -19.87 55.65 34.81
CA THR A 5 -20.58 54.41 34.51
C THR A 5 -19.59 53.25 34.38
N ALA A 6 -19.79 52.17 35.14
CA ALA A 6 -19.02 50.93 35.00
C ALA A 6 -19.76 49.96 34.06
N ALA A 7 -19.18 49.71 32.88
CA ALA A 7 -19.60 48.65 31.98
C ALA A 7 -18.85 47.36 32.35
N LEU A 8 -19.59 46.32 32.70
CA LEU A 8 -19.06 44.99 33.03
C LEU A 8 -18.78 44.23 31.72
N LEU A 9 -17.51 44.14 31.32
CA LEU A 9 -17.05 43.33 30.20
C LEU A 9 -16.94 41.87 30.68
N VAL A 10 -17.88 41.02 30.29
CA VAL A 10 -17.79 39.57 30.49
C VAL A 10 -16.88 39.00 29.41
N LEU A 11 -15.64 38.67 29.79
CA LEU A 11 -14.69 37.97 28.95
C LEU A 11 -15.05 36.47 28.95
N THR A 12 -15.78 36.01 27.94
CA THR A 12 -15.98 34.59 27.68
C THR A 12 -14.67 33.98 27.18
N MET A 13 -13.93 33.30 28.05
CA MET A 13 -12.86 32.36 27.62
C MET A 13 -13.53 31.21 26.85
N ALA A 14 -13.40 31.22 25.53
CA ALA A 14 -13.63 30.05 24.72
C ALA A 14 -12.52 29.03 25.02
N VAL A 15 -12.82 28.07 25.88
CA VAL A 15 -12.00 26.86 26.03
C VAL A 15 -12.21 26.06 24.75
N GLY A 16 -11.31 26.22 23.78
CA GLY A 16 -11.23 25.33 22.64
C GLY A 16 -10.92 23.94 23.14
N LEU A 17 -11.88 23.01 22.99
CA LEU A 17 -11.57 21.58 23.09
C LEU A 17 -10.47 21.30 22.07
N PRO A 18 -9.38 20.61 22.43
CA PRO A 18 -8.43 20.16 21.44
C PRO A 18 -9.18 19.23 20.50
N SER A 19 -9.40 19.66 19.26
CA SER A 19 -9.76 18.72 18.19
C SER A 19 -8.61 17.73 18.15
N ALA A 20 -8.86 16.51 18.62
CA ALA A 20 -7.95 15.41 18.36
C ALA A 20 -7.80 15.38 16.84
N VAL A 21 -6.61 15.73 16.35
CA VAL A 21 -6.21 15.38 14.99
C VAL A 21 -6.22 13.86 15.00
N LEU A 22 -7.34 13.25 14.62
CA LEU A 22 -7.40 11.82 14.43
C LEU A 22 -6.38 11.51 13.34
N ALA A 23 -5.37 10.74 13.72
CA ALA A 23 -4.38 10.28 12.77
C ALA A 23 -5.10 9.46 11.69
N GLN A 24 -4.78 9.75 10.43
CA GLN A 24 -5.33 9.07 9.27
C GLN A 24 -5.14 7.55 9.41
N GLN A 25 -6.25 6.82 9.45
CA GLN A 25 -6.28 5.37 9.64
C GLN A 25 -6.19 4.64 8.30
N THR A 26 -5.88 3.35 8.36
CA THR A 26 -5.78 2.48 7.18
C THR A 26 -6.72 1.29 7.37
N HIS A 27 -7.64 1.09 6.43
CA HIS A 27 -8.51 -0.08 6.36
C HIS A 27 -8.05 -0.99 5.23
N LEU A 28 -8.13 -2.29 5.44
CA LEU A 28 -7.77 -3.30 4.44
C LEU A 28 -8.95 -4.24 4.19
N VAL A 29 -9.29 -4.42 2.92
CA VAL A 29 -10.22 -5.44 2.44
C VAL A 29 -9.47 -6.35 1.47
N VAL A 30 -9.22 -7.59 1.87
CA VAL A 30 -8.64 -8.63 1.00
C VAL A 30 -9.77 -9.52 0.50
N VAL A 31 -9.89 -9.67 -0.82
CA VAL A 31 -10.89 -10.55 -1.45
C VAL A 31 -10.17 -11.63 -2.24
N SER A 32 -10.20 -12.86 -1.73
CA SER A 32 -9.74 -14.04 -2.46
C SER A 32 -10.88 -14.63 -3.28
N GLY A 33 -10.77 -14.54 -4.60
CA GLY A 33 -11.78 -14.99 -5.56
C GLY A 33 -11.90 -16.52 -5.69
N LEU A 34 -12.61 -16.98 -6.71
CA LEU A 34 -12.64 -18.41 -7.05
C LEU A 34 -11.25 -18.85 -7.50
N GLY A 35 -10.73 -19.93 -6.91
CA GLY A 35 -9.43 -20.48 -7.31
C GLY A 35 -9.49 -21.47 -8.47
N GLY A 36 -10.64 -22.13 -8.68
CA GLY A 36 -10.76 -23.18 -9.70
C GLY A 36 -9.96 -24.43 -9.32
N ALA A 37 -8.77 -24.61 -9.90
CA ALA A 37 -7.86 -25.71 -9.57
C ALA A 37 -7.30 -25.58 -8.14
N GLN A 38 -6.92 -26.71 -7.53
CA GLN A 38 -6.45 -26.75 -6.14
C GLN A 38 -5.18 -25.91 -5.93
N GLU A 39 -4.24 -25.96 -6.86
CA GLU A 39 -2.99 -25.18 -6.79
C GLU A 39 -3.24 -23.67 -6.69
N TYR A 40 -4.19 -23.13 -7.46
CA TYR A 40 -4.56 -21.72 -7.42
C TYR A 40 -5.29 -21.38 -6.13
N ARG A 41 -6.17 -22.25 -5.64
CA ARG A 41 -6.83 -22.05 -4.33
C ARG A 41 -5.82 -21.97 -3.20
N ASP A 42 -4.79 -22.81 -3.22
CA ASP A 42 -3.75 -22.83 -2.20
C ASP A 42 -2.88 -21.58 -2.28
N ARG A 43 -2.44 -21.23 -3.50
CA ARG A 43 -1.64 -20.04 -3.76
C ARG A 43 -2.35 -18.74 -3.38
N PHE A 44 -3.60 -18.54 -3.83
CA PHE A 44 -4.37 -17.33 -3.50
C PHE A 44 -4.64 -17.20 -2.00
N HIS A 45 -4.87 -18.32 -1.31
CA HIS A 45 -5.01 -18.31 0.14
C HIS A 45 -3.71 -17.94 0.83
N GLU A 46 -2.58 -18.52 0.41
CA GLU A 46 -1.26 -18.18 0.96
C GLU A 46 -0.95 -16.69 0.80
N TRP A 47 -1.13 -16.12 -0.39
CA TRP A 47 -0.92 -14.69 -0.65
C TRP A 47 -1.83 -13.83 0.23
N SER A 48 -3.11 -14.21 0.36
CA SER A 48 -4.07 -13.47 1.18
C SER A 48 -3.70 -13.48 2.66
N VAL A 49 -3.32 -14.65 3.21
CA VAL A 49 -2.92 -14.79 4.62
C VAL A 49 -1.64 -14.01 4.89
N ARG A 50 -0.64 -14.09 4.01
CA ARG A 50 0.60 -13.30 4.15
C ARG A 50 0.32 -11.80 4.16
N LEU A 51 -0.58 -11.33 3.30
CA LEU A 51 -0.96 -9.92 3.27
C LEU A 51 -1.71 -9.50 4.54
N VAL A 52 -2.67 -10.30 5.02
CA VAL A 52 -3.43 -10.05 6.26
C VAL A 52 -2.51 -10.03 7.48
N ASP A 53 -1.64 -11.03 7.61
CA ASP A 53 -0.70 -11.12 8.73
C ASP A 53 0.28 -9.96 8.71
N ALA A 54 0.82 -9.61 7.52
CA ALA A 54 1.67 -8.44 7.38
C ALA A 54 0.97 -7.13 7.73
N ALA A 55 -0.29 -6.96 7.30
CA ALA A 55 -1.09 -5.78 7.62
C ALA A 55 -1.20 -5.57 9.14
N ILE A 56 -1.49 -6.64 9.88
CA ILE A 56 -1.68 -6.60 11.33
C ILE A 56 -0.34 -6.51 12.06
N ASP A 57 0.56 -7.46 11.82
CA ASP A 57 1.75 -7.65 12.65
C ASP A 57 2.85 -6.65 12.32
N ARG A 58 3.04 -6.37 11.02
CA ARG A 58 4.12 -5.52 10.53
C ARG A 58 3.66 -4.09 10.33
N HIS A 59 2.56 -3.89 9.63
CA HIS A 59 2.05 -2.56 9.32
C HIS A 59 1.16 -2.00 10.43
N ARG A 60 0.83 -2.80 11.46
CA ARG A 60 0.09 -2.34 12.65
C ARG A 60 -1.27 -1.75 12.31
N ILE A 61 -1.90 -2.25 11.25
CA ILE A 61 -3.31 -2.02 10.97
C ILE A 61 -4.09 -2.78 12.06
N PRO A 62 -4.95 -2.10 12.85
CA PRO A 62 -5.77 -2.77 13.85
C PRO A 62 -6.58 -3.91 13.22
N ALA A 63 -6.67 -5.06 13.90
CA ALA A 63 -7.34 -6.24 13.34
C ALA A 63 -8.80 -5.95 12.96
N GLU A 64 -9.49 -5.09 13.70
CA GLU A 64 -10.85 -4.62 13.40
C GLU A 64 -10.96 -3.78 12.12
N GLN A 65 -9.84 -3.29 11.58
CA GLN A 65 -9.77 -2.55 10.32
C GLN A 65 -9.38 -3.45 9.13
N VAL A 66 -9.15 -4.74 9.37
CA VAL A 66 -8.83 -5.74 8.34
C VAL A 66 -10.00 -6.68 8.13
N VAL A 67 -10.48 -6.76 6.89
CA VAL A 67 -11.50 -7.73 6.47
C VAL A 67 -10.90 -8.65 5.42
N TYR A 68 -11.03 -9.96 5.63
CA TYR A 68 -10.60 -10.98 4.66
C TYR A 68 -11.77 -11.87 4.25
N LEU A 69 -12.09 -11.85 2.96
CA LEU A 69 -13.13 -12.66 2.33
C LEU A 69 -12.49 -13.72 1.42
N ALA A 70 -12.95 -14.98 1.47
CA ALA A 70 -12.39 -16.05 0.65
C ALA A 70 -13.43 -17.06 0.13
N GLU A 71 -13.08 -17.86 -0.89
CA GLU A 71 -13.98 -18.89 -1.47
C GLU A 71 -14.52 -19.85 -0.40
N ARG A 72 -13.68 -20.22 0.57
CA ARG A 72 -13.93 -21.26 1.58
C ARG A 72 -13.61 -20.75 2.99
N PRO A 73 -14.57 -20.14 3.71
CA PRO A 73 -14.32 -19.59 5.04
C PRO A 73 -13.85 -20.60 6.08
N HIS A 74 -14.28 -21.86 5.96
CA HIS A 74 -13.87 -22.95 6.86
C HIS A 74 -12.38 -23.33 6.74
N ARG A 75 -11.65 -22.80 5.76
CA ARG A 75 -10.23 -23.08 5.56
C ARG A 75 -9.37 -22.45 6.66
N ASP A 76 -9.74 -21.25 7.12
CA ASP A 76 -9.13 -20.55 8.24
C ASP A 76 -10.21 -19.67 8.88
N THR A 77 -10.91 -20.21 9.87
CA THR A 77 -12.00 -19.52 10.56
C THR A 77 -11.52 -18.41 11.49
N HIS A 78 -10.21 -18.29 11.73
CA HIS A 78 -9.64 -17.23 12.56
C HIS A 78 -9.40 -15.96 11.76
N ARG A 79 -9.02 -16.10 10.47
CA ARG A 79 -8.74 -14.96 9.59
C ARG A 79 -9.86 -14.64 8.61
N ILE A 80 -10.53 -15.67 8.08
CA ILE A 80 -11.55 -15.47 7.04
C ILE A 80 -12.87 -15.07 7.69
N HIS A 81 -13.30 -13.86 7.40
CA HIS A 81 -14.50 -13.26 7.98
C HIS A 81 -15.78 -13.80 7.32
N ALA A 82 -15.79 -13.93 6.00
CA ALA A 82 -16.94 -14.44 5.26
C ALA A 82 -16.55 -14.98 3.88
N ARG A 83 -17.53 -15.57 3.19
CA ARG A 83 -17.35 -16.06 1.83
C ARG A 83 -17.20 -14.88 0.86
N SER A 84 -16.30 -14.96 -0.11
CA SER A 84 -16.05 -13.89 -1.09
C SER A 84 -17.13 -13.72 -2.17
N THR A 85 -18.41 -13.85 -1.84
CA THR A 85 -19.52 -13.52 -2.75
C THR A 85 -19.58 -12.02 -2.99
N TRP A 86 -20.09 -11.55 -4.14
CA TRP A 86 -20.26 -10.12 -4.41
C TRP A 86 -21.04 -9.38 -3.31
N GLU A 87 -22.13 -9.96 -2.80
CA GLU A 87 -22.91 -9.41 -1.69
C GLU A 87 -22.04 -9.07 -0.46
N ASN A 88 -21.26 -10.04 0.03
CA ASN A 88 -20.33 -9.82 1.15
C ASN A 88 -19.20 -8.81 0.84
N VAL A 89 -18.78 -8.68 -0.43
CA VAL A 89 -17.81 -7.65 -0.83
C VAL A 89 -18.45 -6.27 -0.71
N GLN A 90 -19.69 -6.10 -1.17
CA GLN A 90 -20.44 -4.84 -1.00
C GLN A 90 -20.62 -4.52 0.48
N THR A 91 -21.08 -5.48 1.29
CA THR A 91 -21.22 -5.30 2.74
C THR A 91 -19.90 -4.87 3.39
N ALA A 92 -18.78 -5.51 3.05
CA ALA A 92 -17.48 -5.12 3.60
C ALA A 92 -17.07 -3.68 3.20
N ILE A 93 -17.36 -3.26 1.97
CA ILE A 93 -17.09 -1.90 1.51
C ILE A 93 -17.98 -0.88 2.25
N THR A 94 -19.28 -1.14 2.36
CA THR A 94 -20.22 -0.29 3.11
C THR A 94 -19.83 -0.19 4.58
N ASP A 95 -19.53 -1.31 5.24
CA ASP A 95 -19.10 -1.34 6.64
C ASP A 95 -17.79 -0.56 6.86
N VAL A 96 -16.88 -0.54 5.89
CA VAL A 96 -15.69 0.30 5.93
C VAL A 96 -16.05 1.77 5.72
N ALA A 97 -16.92 2.08 4.75
CA ALA A 97 -17.37 3.45 4.47
C ALA A 97 -18.04 4.11 5.68
N GLU A 98 -18.82 3.35 6.45
CA GLU A 98 -19.49 3.84 7.67
C GLU A 98 -18.52 4.08 8.84
N ARG A 99 -17.41 3.35 8.91
CA ARG A 99 -16.45 3.41 10.03
C ARG A 99 -15.26 4.33 9.76
N ALA A 100 -14.81 4.41 8.51
CA ALA A 100 -13.63 5.16 8.11
C ALA A 100 -13.91 6.65 8.14
N ALA A 101 -13.02 7.43 8.76
CA ALA A 101 -13.12 8.88 8.74
C ALA A 101 -12.82 9.42 7.33
N ALA A 102 -13.24 10.66 7.07
CA ALA A 102 -12.86 11.33 5.83
C ALA A 102 -11.33 11.35 5.68
N ARG A 103 -10.87 11.05 4.45
CA ARG A 103 -9.47 10.93 4.03
C ARG A 103 -8.72 9.71 4.55
N ASP A 104 -9.31 8.84 5.37
CA ASP A 104 -8.67 7.56 5.72
C ASP A 104 -8.31 6.78 4.44
N LEU A 105 -7.29 5.93 4.55
CA LEU A 105 -6.86 5.08 3.46
C LEU A 105 -7.67 3.78 3.49
N VAL A 106 -8.33 3.44 2.39
CA VAL A 106 -9.03 2.16 2.21
C VAL A 106 -8.34 1.40 1.08
N LEU A 107 -7.69 0.31 1.45
CA LEU A 107 -6.99 -0.56 0.54
C LEU A 107 -7.84 -1.79 0.24
N ILE A 108 -8.19 -2.00 -1.02
CA ILE A 108 -8.96 -3.14 -1.51
C ILE A 108 -8.04 -3.95 -2.43
N VAL A 109 -7.75 -5.19 -2.05
CA VAL A 109 -6.85 -6.08 -2.81
C VAL A 109 -7.63 -7.32 -3.26
N LEU A 110 -7.79 -7.46 -4.57
CA LEU A 110 -8.43 -8.61 -5.21
C LEU A 110 -7.37 -9.61 -5.63
N ILE A 111 -7.43 -10.81 -5.04
CA ILE A 111 -6.52 -11.93 -5.33
C ILE A 111 -7.33 -13.08 -5.91
N GLY A 112 -7.17 -13.35 -7.21
CA GLY A 112 -7.91 -14.44 -7.83
C GLY A 112 -7.91 -14.38 -9.34
N HIS A 113 -8.83 -15.14 -9.93
CA HIS A 113 -9.05 -15.16 -11.37
C HIS A 113 -9.86 -13.96 -11.85
N GLY A 114 -9.61 -13.61 -13.10
CA GLY A 114 -10.34 -12.58 -13.82
C GLY A 114 -10.64 -13.06 -15.22
N SER A 115 -11.71 -12.56 -15.80
CA SER A 115 -12.18 -12.97 -17.12
C SER A 115 -12.65 -11.77 -17.92
N PHE A 116 -12.68 -11.93 -19.24
CA PHE A 116 -13.25 -10.95 -20.14
C PHE A 116 -14.34 -11.62 -20.99
N SER A 117 -15.61 -11.33 -20.67
CA SER A 117 -16.76 -11.89 -21.37
C SER A 117 -17.31 -10.89 -22.37
N GLY A 118 -16.86 -10.96 -23.63
CA GLY A 118 -17.42 -10.26 -24.80
C GLY A 118 -17.26 -8.73 -24.82
N SER A 119 -17.58 -8.04 -23.73
CA SER A 119 -17.63 -6.58 -23.61
C SER A 119 -17.13 -6.01 -22.28
N ALA A 120 -16.89 -6.83 -21.25
CA ALA A 120 -16.47 -6.35 -19.93
C ALA A 120 -15.49 -7.31 -19.24
N SER A 121 -14.49 -6.74 -18.57
CA SER A 121 -13.67 -7.47 -17.61
C SER A 121 -14.42 -7.66 -16.29
N GLN A 122 -14.21 -8.81 -15.68
CA GLN A 122 -14.87 -9.23 -14.44
C GLN A 122 -13.85 -9.89 -13.52
N PHE A 123 -14.09 -9.79 -12.20
CA PHE A 123 -13.34 -10.55 -11.19
C PHE A 123 -14.14 -11.77 -10.79
N ASN A 124 -13.53 -12.96 -10.78
CA ASN A 124 -14.29 -14.20 -10.57
C ASN A 124 -14.53 -14.49 -9.08
N LEU A 125 -15.79 -14.51 -8.68
CA LEU A 125 -16.23 -14.73 -7.30
C LEU A 125 -17.17 -15.93 -7.20
N PRO A 126 -17.31 -16.56 -6.01
CA PRO A 126 -18.36 -17.54 -5.80
C PRO A 126 -19.75 -16.89 -5.99
N GLY A 127 -20.41 -17.17 -7.10
CA GLY A 127 -21.68 -16.56 -7.47
C GLY A 127 -21.53 -15.65 -8.69
N PRO A 128 -22.28 -14.53 -8.78
CA PRO A 128 -22.10 -13.55 -9.85
C PRO A 128 -20.73 -12.89 -9.80
N ASP A 129 -20.12 -12.74 -10.97
CA ASP A 129 -18.82 -12.09 -11.14
C ASP A 129 -19.02 -10.57 -11.30
N PRO A 130 -18.54 -9.73 -10.36
CA PRO A 130 -18.67 -8.28 -10.47
C PRO A 130 -17.88 -7.72 -11.65
N THR A 131 -18.51 -6.77 -12.33
CA THR A 131 -17.93 -5.98 -13.41
C THR A 131 -17.28 -4.70 -12.87
N ILE A 132 -16.59 -3.98 -13.76
CA ILE A 132 -16.07 -2.64 -13.49
C ILE A 132 -17.17 -1.68 -13.01
N VAL A 133 -18.38 -1.78 -13.57
CA VAL A 133 -19.52 -0.92 -13.18
C VAL A 133 -19.95 -1.21 -11.75
N ASP A 134 -20.03 -2.49 -11.38
CA ASP A 134 -20.43 -2.90 -10.03
C ASP A 134 -19.44 -2.38 -8.98
N PHE A 135 -18.14 -2.50 -9.25
CA PHE A 135 -17.10 -1.91 -8.39
C PHE A 135 -17.14 -0.39 -8.37
N SER A 136 -17.37 0.28 -9.52
CA SER A 136 -17.45 1.74 -9.57
C SER A 136 -18.54 2.27 -8.64
N VAL A 137 -19.72 1.66 -8.67
CA VAL A 137 -20.84 1.99 -7.76
C VAL A 137 -20.45 1.74 -6.30
N ALA A 138 -19.83 0.61 -5.98
CA ALA A 138 -19.40 0.32 -4.61
C ALA A 138 -18.34 1.32 -4.10
N LEU A 139 -17.39 1.72 -4.97
CA LEU A 139 -16.35 2.69 -4.62
C LEU A 139 -16.88 4.14 -4.48
N ASP A 140 -18.09 4.45 -4.94
CA ASP A 140 -18.71 5.77 -4.73
C ASP A 140 -19.14 6.01 -3.28
N GLU A 141 -19.33 4.93 -2.51
CA GLU A 141 -19.55 5.01 -1.05
C GLU A 141 -18.30 5.50 -0.31
N LEU A 142 -17.12 5.28 -0.89
CA LEU A 142 -15.81 5.64 -0.33
C LEU A 142 -15.26 6.99 -0.84
N ARG A 143 -16.12 7.85 -1.40
CA ARG A 143 -15.70 9.12 -2.04
C ARG A 143 -15.02 10.12 -1.11
N GLU A 144 -15.24 10.00 0.20
CA GLU A 144 -14.61 10.86 1.21
C GLU A 144 -13.24 10.34 1.65
N GLN A 145 -12.95 9.06 1.39
CA GLN A 145 -11.72 8.36 1.71
C GLN A 145 -10.76 8.39 0.52
N ARG A 146 -9.51 7.97 0.76
CA ARG A 146 -8.57 7.63 -0.31
C ARG A 146 -8.64 6.14 -0.55
N VAL A 147 -8.90 5.74 -1.78
CA VAL A 147 -9.03 4.34 -2.17
C VAL A 147 -7.79 3.90 -2.93
N VAL A 148 -7.19 2.80 -2.49
CA VAL A 148 -6.25 2.03 -3.32
C VAL A 148 -6.93 0.74 -3.71
N PHE A 149 -7.10 0.52 -5.00
CA PHE A 149 -7.74 -0.67 -5.54
C PHE A 149 -6.72 -1.47 -6.36
N VAL A 150 -6.38 -2.66 -5.89
CA VAL A 150 -5.39 -3.54 -6.53
C VAL A 150 -6.10 -4.77 -7.07
N ASN A 151 -6.11 -4.93 -8.38
CA ASN A 151 -6.63 -6.12 -9.04
C ASN A 151 -5.48 -6.96 -9.57
N THR A 152 -5.17 -8.06 -8.89
CA THR A 152 -4.05 -8.92 -9.27
C THR A 152 -4.40 -9.92 -10.37
N ALA A 153 -5.63 -9.94 -10.87
CA ALA A 153 -6.14 -10.98 -11.76
C ALA A 153 -5.74 -10.77 -13.23
N ALA A 154 -5.88 -11.84 -14.03
CA ALA A 154 -5.85 -11.78 -15.49
C ALA A 154 -6.98 -10.86 -16.03
N SER A 155 -6.80 -10.32 -17.23
CA SER A 155 -7.75 -9.42 -17.89
C SER A 155 -8.14 -8.16 -17.08
N SER A 156 -7.34 -7.76 -16.09
CA SER A 156 -7.64 -6.67 -15.16
C SER A 156 -7.48 -5.26 -15.75
N GLY A 157 -6.69 -5.07 -16.82
CA GLY A 157 -6.31 -3.73 -17.31
C GLY A 157 -7.47 -2.74 -17.56
N GLU A 158 -8.65 -3.20 -17.99
CA GLU A 158 -9.81 -2.33 -18.22
C GLU A 158 -10.36 -1.69 -16.93
N PHE A 159 -10.01 -2.22 -15.76
CA PHE A 159 -10.38 -1.62 -14.47
C PHE A 159 -9.71 -0.27 -14.24
N ILE A 160 -8.57 0.03 -14.88
CA ILE A 160 -7.93 1.35 -14.80
C ILE A 160 -8.91 2.41 -15.30
N ALA A 161 -9.28 2.37 -16.58
CA ALA A 161 -10.11 3.41 -17.19
C ALA A 161 -11.50 3.54 -16.54
N GLY A 162 -12.09 2.45 -16.06
CA GLY A 162 -13.44 2.49 -15.49
C GLY A 162 -13.53 2.76 -13.98
N LEU A 163 -12.43 2.61 -13.23
CA LEU A 163 -12.40 2.93 -11.80
C LEU A 163 -11.59 4.19 -11.47
N SER A 164 -10.78 4.68 -12.41
CA SER A 164 -10.02 5.92 -12.28
C SER A 164 -10.91 7.08 -11.84
N GLY A 165 -10.39 7.90 -10.93
CA GLY A 165 -11.12 9.05 -10.43
C GLY A 165 -10.46 9.74 -9.24
N PRO A 166 -11.08 10.81 -8.72
CA PRO A 166 -10.56 11.55 -7.58
C PRO A 166 -10.36 10.63 -6.36
N ASN A 167 -9.24 10.81 -5.67
CA ASN A 167 -8.87 10.03 -4.49
C ASN A 167 -8.78 8.51 -4.73
N ARG A 168 -8.66 8.05 -5.98
CA ARG A 168 -8.49 6.64 -6.32
C ARG A 168 -7.12 6.40 -6.93
N THR A 169 -6.43 5.39 -6.41
CA THR A 169 -5.24 4.81 -7.04
C THR A 169 -5.59 3.39 -7.46
N ILE A 170 -5.50 3.10 -8.75
CA ILE A 170 -5.89 1.82 -9.33
C ILE A 170 -4.63 1.11 -9.82
N ILE A 171 -4.45 -0.15 -9.43
CA ILE A 171 -3.37 -1.02 -9.88
C ILE A 171 -3.97 -2.27 -10.51
N THR A 172 -3.50 -2.64 -11.68
CA THR A 172 -3.89 -3.88 -12.38
C THR A 172 -2.67 -4.72 -12.70
N ALA A 173 -2.81 -6.04 -12.66
CA ALA A 173 -1.75 -6.96 -13.05
C ALA A 173 -1.53 -7.02 -14.57
N THR A 174 -2.55 -6.64 -15.36
CA THR A 174 -2.47 -6.61 -16.82
C THR A 174 -2.73 -5.22 -17.37
N LYS A 175 -2.30 -4.98 -18.63
CA LYS A 175 -2.50 -3.73 -19.35
C LYS A 175 -3.82 -3.71 -20.09
N THR A 176 -4.30 -4.88 -20.52
CA THR A 176 -5.54 -5.00 -21.29
C THR A 176 -6.36 -6.21 -20.84
N ALA A 177 -7.64 -6.23 -21.23
CA ALA A 177 -8.48 -7.41 -21.11
C ALA A 177 -7.98 -8.65 -21.90
N ARG A 178 -7.06 -8.48 -22.85
CA ARG A 178 -6.60 -9.58 -23.74
C ARG A 178 -5.54 -10.46 -23.10
N GLU A 179 -4.92 -10.01 -22.02
CA GLU A 179 -3.94 -10.76 -21.24
C GLU A 179 -4.66 -11.70 -20.30
N ARG A 180 -4.99 -12.90 -20.80
CA ARG A 180 -5.83 -13.91 -20.14
C ARG A 180 -5.04 -14.97 -19.39
N ASN A 181 -3.72 -14.91 -19.47
CA ASN A 181 -2.88 -15.85 -18.75
C ASN A 181 -2.88 -15.49 -17.28
N GLU A 182 -2.79 -16.53 -16.47
CA GLU A 182 -2.70 -16.37 -15.03
C GLU A 182 -1.46 -15.54 -14.66
N THR A 183 -1.67 -14.57 -13.79
CA THR A 183 -0.70 -13.55 -13.42
C THR A 183 0.18 -14.02 -12.26
N ARG A 184 1.44 -13.57 -12.25
CA ARG A 184 2.36 -13.70 -11.11
C ARG A 184 2.50 -12.40 -10.32
N PHE A 185 1.96 -11.28 -10.82
CA PHE A 185 2.04 -9.98 -10.15
C PHE A 185 1.60 -10.00 -8.68
N GLY A 186 0.50 -10.71 -8.36
CA GLY A 186 -0.04 -10.79 -7.00
C GLY A 186 0.94 -11.38 -5.98
N GLU A 187 1.74 -12.37 -6.39
CA GLU A 187 2.80 -12.97 -5.58
C GLU A 187 3.79 -11.92 -5.09
N PHE A 188 4.39 -11.22 -6.05
CA PHE A 188 5.47 -10.29 -5.78
C PHE A 188 4.96 -8.98 -5.15
N PHE A 189 3.73 -8.58 -5.44
CA PHE A 189 3.09 -7.46 -4.76
C PHE A 189 2.92 -7.76 -3.27
N VAL A 190 2.42 -8.96 -2.93
CA VAL A 190 2.34 -9.40 -1.53
C VAL A 190 3.73 -9.55 -0.92
N ASP A 191 4.72 -10.09 -1.64
CA ASP A 191 6.10 -10.20 -1.14
C ASP A 191 6.74 -8.85 -0.80
N ALA A 192 6.45 -7.80 -1.58
CA ALA A 192 6.94 -6.45 -1.29
C ALA A 192 6.43 -5.96 0.07
N ILE A 193 5.13 -6.13 0.32
CA ILE A 193 4.44 -5.63 1.51
C ILE A 193 4.78 -6.50 2.73
N ALA A 194 4.60 -7.82 2.60
CA ALA A 194 4.78 -8.76 3.69
C ALA A 194 6.24 -8.86 4.15
N GLY A 195 7.19 -8.55 3.26
CA GLY A 195 8.57 -8.99 3.45
C GLY A 195 8.73 -10.31 2.72
N GLY A 196 9.80 -10.43 1.93
CA GLY A 196 10.08 -11.66 1.22
C GLY A 196 10.24 -12.78 2.23
N THR A 197 9.59 -13.91 1.99
CA THR A 197 10.16 -15.18 2.43
C THR A 197 11.41 -15.37 1.60
N ALA A 198 12.54 -14.82 2.06
CA ALA A 198 13.82 -15.27 1.54
C ALA A 198 13.76 -16.79 1.61
N THR A 199 13.76 -17.46 0.47
CA THR A 199 14.09 -18.88 0.37
C THR A 199 15.54 -18.98 0.84
N VAL A 200 15.70 -19.02 2.16
CA VAL A 200 16.97 -19.24 2.83
C VAL A 200 17.33 -20.70 2.56
N PHE A 201 17.93 -20.96 1.41
CA PHE A 201 18.91 -22.03 1.28
C PHE A 201 20.21 -21.57 1.94
N GLU A 202 20.19 -21.33 3.26
CA GLU A 202 21.42 -21.39 4.05
C GLU A 202 21.15 -21.59 5.54
N SER A 203 21.53 -22.80 5.97
CA SER A 203 22.04 -23.17 7.29
C SER A 203 21.13 -23.07 8.51
N THR A 204 20.77 -24.26 8.98
CA THR A 204 20.28 -24.57 10.33
C THR A 204 21.24 -24.09 11.42
N VAL A 205 21.12 -22.85 11.86
CA VAL A 205 21.42 -22.46 13.24
C VAL A 205 20.35 -21.46 13.69
N ALA A 206 19.32 -21.98 14.33
CA ALA A 206 18.35 -21.18 15.05
C ALA A 206 19.08 -20.40 16.15
N THR A 207 19.07 -19.08 16.03
CA THR A 207 19.23 -18.20 17.19
C THR A 207 17.99 -17.32 17.23
N GLU A 208 17.08 -17.68 18.13
CA GLU A 208 15.91 -16.88 18.47
C GLU A 208 16.41 -15.54 19.05
N SER A 209 16.24 -14.47 18.29
CA SER A 209 16.21 -13.10 18.82
C SER A 209 15.09 -12.36 18.09
N ALA A 210 14.01 -12.15 18.82
CA ALA A 210 12.80 -11.49 18.35
C ALA A 210 13.06 -10.04 17.88
N SER A 211 12.23 -9.59 16.93
CA SER A 211 12.03 -8.19 16.51
C SER A 211 12.97 -7.57 15.46
N ALA A 212 13.52 -8.35 14.53
CA ALA A 212 13.91 -7.76 13.24
C ALA A 212 12.73 -7.88 12.27
N VAL A 213 11.98 -6.81 12.07
CA VAL A 213 11.02 -6.70 10.96
C VAL A 213 11.81 -6.97 9.68
N ALA A 214 11.60 -8.14 9.04
CA ALA A 214 12.30 -8.52 7.82
C ALA A 214 11.77 -7.67 6.67
N ILE A 215 12.36 -6.49 6.47
CA ILE A 215 12.04 -5.62 5.35
C ILE A 215 12.54 -6.30 4.09
N ASN A 216 11.67 -6.47 3.09
CA ASN A 216 12.09 -6.88 1.76
C ASN A 216 12.97 -5.76 1.22
N THR A 217 14.28 -5.90 1.43
CA THR A 217 15.24 -4.86 1.10
C THR A 217 15.33 -4.68 -0.42
N ALA A 218 14.87 -5.65 -1.22
CA ALA A 218 14.77 -5.49 -2.68
C ALA A 218 13.54 -4.64 -3.10
N ALA A 219 12.48 -4.65 -2.29
CA ALA A 219 11.30 -3.81 -2.50
C ALA A 219 11.47 -2.39 -1.95
N ASP A 220 12.13 -2.23 -0.81
CA ASP A 220 12.53 -0.94 -0.22
C ASP A 220 13.68 -0.34 -1.07
N ALA A 221 13.33 0.41 -2.11
CA ALA A 221 14.26 0.88 -3.12
C ALA A 221 15.05 2.09 -2.62
N ASN A 222 14.39 2.98 -1.87
CA ASN A 222 15.02 4.17 -1.30
C ASN A 222 15.71 3.92 0.06
N LYS A 223 15.57 2.71 0.63
CA LYS A 223 16.14 2.30 1.94
C LYS A 223 15.58 3.09 3.11
N ASP A 224 14.33 3.57 3.00
CA ASP A 224 13.65 4.32 4.04
C ASP A 224 13.05 3.42 5.14
N SER A 225 13.20 2.10 5.00
CA SER A 225 12.63 1.08 5.90
C SER A 225 11.10 1.02 5.91
N GLN A 226 10.46 1.73 4.98
CA GLN A 226 9.06 1.61 4.64
C GLN A 226 8.93 1.01 3.24
N ILE A 227 7.71 0.70 2.85
CA ILE A 227 7.39 0.27 1.49
C ILE A 227 6.23 1.15 1.04
N SER A 228 6.51 2.06 0.10
CA SER A 228 5.47 2.81 -0.58
C SER A 228 4.70 1.92 -1.55
N LEU A 229 3.49 2.34 -1.93
CA LEU A 229 2.70 1.65 -2.94
C LEU A 229 3.42 1.61 -4.30
N LEU A 230 4.12 2.70 -4.65
CA LEU A 230 4.95 2.77 -5.86
C LEU A 230 6.09 1.75 -5.83
N GLU A 231 6.75 1.57 -4.69
CA GLU A 231 7.81 0.57 -4.52
C GLU A 231 7.28 -0.86 -4.61
N ALA A 232 6.14 -1.15 -3.97
CA ALA A 232 5.49 -2.45 -4.09
C ALA A 232 5.13 -2.77 -5.55
N PHE A 233 4.57 -1.81 -6.28
CA PHE A 233 4.26 -1.94 -7.71
C PHE A 233 5.52 -2.18 -8.57
N ASN A 234 6.56 -1.34 -8.38
CA ASN A 234 7.81 -1.44 -9.14
C ASN A 234 8.59 -2.72 -8.82
N TYR A 235 8.58 -3.18 -7.57
CA TYR A 235 9.15 -4.48 -7.18
C TYR A 235 8.41 -5.61 -7.89
N ALA A 236 7.08 -5.63 -7.81
CA ALA A 236 6.27 -6.68 -8.41
C ALA A 236 6.48 -6.76 -9.92
N ARG A 237 6.43 -5.63 -10.63
CA ARG A 237 6.69 -5.57 -12.09
C ARG A 237 8.07 -6.13 -12.46
N ARG A 238 9.12 -5.77 -11.71
CA ARG A 238 10.49 -6.23 -11.98
C ARG A 238 10.64 -7.73 -11.73
N GLU A 239 10.09 -8.25 -10.64
CA GLU A 239 10.18 -9.69 -10.34
C GLU A 239 9.38 -10.56 -11.30
N VAL A 240 8.21 -10.09 -11.74
CA VAL A 240 7.47 -10.74 -12.84
C VAL A 240 8.36 -10.84 -14.08
N ALA A 241 8.91 -9.72 -14.55
CA ALA A 241 9.77 -9.72 -15.74
C ALA A 241 10.98 -10.66 -15.58
N ARG A 242 11.65 -10.62 -14.43
CA ARG A 242 12.80 -11.48 -14.10
C ARG A 242 12.45 -12.96 -14.16
N VAL A 243 11.30 -13.36 -13.61
CA VAL A 243 10.91 -14.77 -13.56
C VAL A 243 10.47 -15.29 -14.92
N TYR A 244 9.77 -14.51 -15.73
CA TYR A 244 9.46 -14.90 -17.10
C TYR A 244 10.74 -15.08 -17.93
N GLU A 245 11.71 -14.16 -17.79
CA GLU A 245 13.02 -14.28 -18.44
C GLU A 245 13.77 -15.54 -17.98
N GLN A 246 13.82 -15.79 -16.67
CA GLN A 246 14.46 -16.97 -16.09
C GLN A 246 13.83 -18.29 -16.56
N ASP A 247 12.50 -18.33 -16.68
CA ASP A 247 11.74 -19.50 -17.16
C ASP A 247 11.82 -19.65 -18.69
N GLY A 248 12.44 -18.70 -19.41
CA GLY A 248 12.50 -18.71 -20.88
C GLY A 248 11.14 -18.46 -21.54
N LEU A 249 10.24 -17.77 -20.86
CA LEU A 249 8.87 -17.47 -21.30
C LEU A 249 8.75 -16.02 -21.79
N LEU A 250 7.81 -15.79 -22.70
CA LEU A 250 7.42 -14.43 -23.08
C LEU A 250 6.56 -13.81 -21.99
N LEU A 251 6.83 -12.55 -21.64
CA LEU A 251 6.03 -11.80 -20.68
C LEU A 251 4.58 -11.65 -21.17
N THR A 252 3.63 -12.20 -20.42
CA THR A 252 2.20 -12.20 -20.78
C THR A 252 1.32 -11.33 -19.89
N GLU A 253 1.92 -10.62 -18.95
CA GLU A 253 1.24 -9.70 -18.04
C GLU A 253 2.05 -8.39 -17.94
N HIS A 254 1.36 -7.26 -18.01
CA HIS A 254 1.98 -5.94 -17.97
C HIS A 254 1.23 -5.09 -16.94
N ALA A 255 1.73 -5.06 -15.71
CA ALA A 255 1.06 -4.33 -14.65
C ALA A 255 1.02 -2.83 -14.92
N MET A 256 -0.10 -2.19 -14.56
CA MET A 256 -0.36 -0.76 -14.75
C MET A 256 -0.73 -0.11 -13.43
N LEU A 257 -0.37 1.15 -13.27
CA LEU A 257 -0.73 1.99 -12.12
C LEU A 257 -1.29 3.31 -12.64
N ASP A 258 -2.48 3.69 -12.17
CA ASP A 258 -3.07 5.01 -12.35
C ASP A 258 -3.32 5.61 -10.97
N ASP A 259 -2.67 6.74 -10.68
CA ASP A 259 -2.87 7.46 -9.42
C ASP A 259 -3.22 8.93 -9.61
N ASN A 260 -3.31 9.40 -10.86
CA ASN A 260 -3.61 10.79 -11.19
C ASN A 260 -5.08 11.00 -11.57
N GLY A 261 -5.83 9.91 -11.82
CA GLY A 261 -7.26 9.95 -12.12
C GLY A 261 -7.58 10.23 -13.59
N ASP A 262 -6.63 10.04 -14.51
CA ASP A 262 -6.80 10.32 -15.94
C ASP A 262 -7.32 9.12 -16.77
N GLY A 263 -7.38 7.94 -16.16
CA GLY A 263 -7.84 6.69 -16.78
C GLY A 263 -6.81 6.03 -17.70
N ASN A 264 -5.57 6.51 -17.73
CA ASN A 264 -4.46 6.04 -18.57
C ASN A 264 -3.28 5.60 -17.71
N GLY A 265 -3.42 4.44 -17.06
CA GLY A 265 -2.36 3.92 -16.21
C GLY A 265 -1.03 3.73 -16.94
N SER A 266 0.06 3.85 -16.18
CA SER A 266 1.43 3.69 -16.64
C SER A 266 2.04 2.37 -16.19
N SER A 267 2.78 1.71 -17.10
CA SER A 267 3.63 0.57 -16.75
C SER A 267 4.98 1.03 -16.17
N ASP A 268 5.34 2.30 -16.33
CA ASP A 268 6.57 2.89 -15.81
C ASP A 268 6.27 4.27 -15.20
N PRO A 269 5.62 4.30 -14.03
CA PRO A 269 5.26 5.53 -13.34
C PRO A 269 6.51 6.35 -12.97
N ASP A 270 6.43 7.67 -13.18
CA ASP A 270 7.47 8.62 -12.82
C ASP A 270 6.89 9.63 -11.80
N PRO A 271 7.23 9.51 -10.51
CA PRO A 271 6.67 10.38 -9.46
C PRO A 271 7.09 11.85 -9.57
N VAL A 272 8.13 12.15 -10.38
CA VAL A 272 8.71 13.48 -10.54
C VAL A 272 8.09 14.19 -11.73
N ALA A 273 7.90 13.47 -12.84
CA ALA A 273 7.38 14.03 -14.08
C ALA A 273 5.96 14.61 -13.87
N LEU A 274 5.72 15.80 -14.42
CA LEU A 274 4.44 16.48 -14.27
C LEU A 274 3.36 15.76 -15.09
N GLY A 275 2.28 15.36 -14.41
CA GLY A 275 1.15 14.65 -15.05
C GLY A 275 1.38 13.15 -15.25
N ALA A 276 2.56 12.62 -14.89
CA ALA A 276 2.79 11.19 -14.85
C ALA A 276 2.21 10.56 -13.59
N ASP A 277 1.91 9.27 -13.69
CA ASP A 277 1.55 8.43 -12.54
C ASP A 277 2.73 8.24 -11.58
N GLY A 278 2.40 7.96 -10.32
CA GLY A 278 3.33 7.46 -9.30
C GLY A 278 3.56 8.43 -8.15
N ARG A 279 3.17 9.70 -8.29
CA ARG A 279 3.39 10.70 -7.24
C ARG A 279 2.56 10.41 -5.99
N ILE A 280 1.30 10.04 -6.17
CA ILE A 280 0.42 9.71 -5.03
C ILE A 280 0.86 8.36 -4.45
N ALA A 281 1.11 7.36 -5.30
CA ALA A 281 1.57 6.04 -4.89
C ALA A 281 2.92 6.07 -4.15
N GLN A 282 3.81 7.02 -4.45
CA GLN A 282 5.06 7.23 -3.71
C GLN A 282 4.80 7.70 -2.27
N ALA A 283 3.76 8.50 -2.05
CA ALA A 283 3.41 9.05 -0.74
C ALA A 283 2.45 8.15 0.06
N LEU A 284 1.95 7.07 -0.53
CA LEU A 284 1.06 6.11 0.11
C LEU A 284 1.86 4.95 0.68
N PHE A 285 1.76 4.76 2.00
CA PHE A 285 2.37 3.66 2.73
C PHE A 285 1.29 2.77 3.34
N PHE A 286 1.58 1.47 3.46
CA PHE A 286 0.68 0.50 4.08
C PHE A 286 0.61 0.66 5.60
N THR A 287 1.68 1.18 6.20
CA THR A 287 1.71 1.53 7.63
C THR A 287 0.86 2.77 7.86
N PRO A 288 -0.08 2.78 8.82
CA PRO A 288 -0.84 3.97 9.19
C PRO A 288 0.12 5.13 9.45
N GLY A 289 -0.22 6.32 8.96
CA GLY A 289 0.58 7.54 9.17
C GLY A 289 0.83 7.85 10.65
N SER A 290 0.09 7.21 11.55
CA SER A 290 0.33 7.24 12.99
C SER A 290 1.62 6.51 13.42
N ALA A 291 2.03 5.35 12.90
CA ALA A 291 3.04 4.56 13.63
C ALA A 291 4.44 5.21 13.68
N LEU A 292 4.91 5.80 12.58
CA LEU A 292 6.23 6.45 12.50
C LEU A 292 6.19 7.92 12.90
N ALA A 293 5.22 8.69 12.41
CA ALA A 293 5.07 10.08 12.83
C ALA A 293 4.74 10.20 14.33
N THR A 294 4.06 9.22 14.93
CA THR A 294 3.78 9.25 16.39
C THR A 294 5.00 8.87 17.21
N ALA A 295 5.92 8.03 16.73
CA ALA A 295 7.20 7.80 17.40
C ALA A 295 8.08 9.05 17.35
N GLU A 296 8.11 9.71 16.20
CA GLU A 296 8.85 10.96 15.96
C GLU A 296 8.29 12.16 16.73
N LEU A 297 6.96 12.27 16.84
CA LEU A 297 6.28 13.36 17.55
C LEU A 297 6.17 13.11 19.07
N LYS A 298 6.36 11.88 19.55
CA LYS A 298 6.31 11.55 20.99
C LYS A 298 7.69 11.36 21.63
N THR A 299 8.77 11.39 20.86
CA THR A 299 10.11 11.29 21.44
C THR A 299 10.53 12.64 22.00
N ASP A 300 10.85 12.67 23.29
CA ASP A 300 11.54 13.80 23.94
C ASP A 300 13.07 13.61 23.94
N ASP A 301 13.58 12.51 23.35
CA ASP A 301 15.02 12.26 23.28
C ASP A 301 15.68 13.18 22.24
N PRO A 302 16.54 14.13 22.65
CA PRO A 302 17.19 15.08 21.75
C PRO A 302 18.05 14.39 20.69
N THR A 303 18.55 13.18 20.97
CA THR A 303 19.33 12.38 20.02
C THR A 303 18.46 11.87 18.89
N LEU A 304 17.29 11.30 19.21
CA LEU A 304 16.35 10.83 18.19
C LEU A 304 15.79 11.99 17.35
N VAL A 305 15.46 13.12 17.99
CA VAL A 305 15.01 14.33 17.28
C VAL A 305 16.05 14.80 16.25
N ALA A 306 17.34 14.80 16.61
CA ALA A 306 18.42 15.16 15.69
C ALA A 306 18.53 14.16 14.53
N LEU A 307 18.46 12.86 14.81
CA LEU A 307 18.53 11.81 13.78
C LEU A 307 17.36 11.89 12.79
N TYR A 308 16.14 12.17 13.27
CA TYR A 308 14.98 12.37 12.39
C TYR A 308 15.12 13.62 11.51
N ALA A 309 15.66 14.72 12.05
CA ALA A 309 15.93 15.92 11.27
C ALA A 309 16.98 15.67 10.16
N GLU A 310 18.03 14.90 10.46
CA GLU A 310 19.04 14.48 9.49
C GLU A 310 18.45 13.57 8.40
N ARG A 311 17.60 12.61 8.78
CA ARG A 311 16.88 11.75 7.82
C ARG A 311 16.05 12.58 6.85
N LYS A 312 15.26 13.54 7.37
CA LYS A 312 14.45 14.44 6.55
C LYS A 312 15.30 15.26 5.56
N ALA A 313 16.45 15.77 6.00
CA ALA A 313 17.37 16.50 5.12
C ALA A 313 17.93 15.62 3.99
N LEU A 314 18.20 14.33 4.26
CA LEU A 314 18.62 13.37 3.24
C LEU A 314 17.49 13.07 2.25
N GLU A 315 16.25 12.88 2.72
CA GLU A 315 15.07 12.71 1.86
C GLU A 315 14.85 13.91 0.93
N GLU A 316 14.99 15.13 1.44
CA GLU A 316 14.90 16.37 0.64
C GLU A 316 16.00 16.44 -0.43
N ARG A 317 17.24 16.01 -0.12
CA ARG A 317 18.34 15.92 -1.09
C ARG A 317 18.06 14.90 -2.19
N VAL A 318 17.50 13.74 -1.85
CA VAL A 318 17.09 12.71 -2.83
C VAL A 318 16.05 13.27 -3.78
N LEU A 319 15.01 13.94 -3.26
CA LEU A 319 13.97 14.55 -4.08
C LEU A 319 14.53 15.64 -5.00
N ALA A 320 15.37 16.52 -4.47
CA ALA A 320 16.02 17.56 -5.25
C ALA A 320 16.88 16.97 -6.39
N HIS A 321 17.63 15.90 -6.10
CA HIS A 321 18.44 15.20 -7.10
C HIS A 321 17.57 14.56 -8.19
N ARG A 322 16.47 13.92 -7.81
CA ARG A 322 15.49 13.33 -8.74
C ARG A 322 14.86 14.35 -9.69
N ILE A 323 14.60 15.58 -9.22
CA ILE A 323 14.10 16.68 -10.06
C ILE A 323 15.12 17.09 -11.14
N LEU A 324 16.42 16.96 -10.87
CA LEU A 324 17.48 17.35 -11.80
C LEU A 324 17.82 16.26 -12.84
N LYS A 325 17.14 15.10 -12.81
CA LYS A 325 17.42 13.94 -13.68
C LYS A 325 17.60 14.32 -15.16
N ASP A 326 16.67 15.09 -15.71
CA ASP A 326 16.69 15.45 -17.15
C ASP A 326 17.81 16.42 -17.54
N GLY A 327 18.47 17.06 -16.55
CA GLY A 327 19.57 18.00 -16.75
C GLY A 327 20.96 17.41 -16.46
N MET A 328 21.05 16.14 -16.08
CA MET A 328 22.30 15.49 -15.64
C MET A 328 22.71 14.35 -16.57
N ASP A 329 24.01 14.06 -16.61
CA ASP A 329 24.50 12.82 -17.23
C ASP A 329 23.97 11.61 -16.45
N ALA A 330 23.49 10.58 -17.17
CA ALA A 330 22.82 9.42 -16.56
C ALA A 330 23.69 8.69 -15.54
N MET A 331 24.99 8.49 -15.85
CA MET A 331 25.90 7.79 -14.96
C MET A 331 26.21 8.61 -13.71
N VAL A 332 26.37 9.93 -13.85
CA VAL A 332 26.57 10.85 -12.71
C VAL A 332 25.32 10.90 -11.83
N TYR A 333 24.14 10.95 -12.45
CA TYR A 333 22.86 10.93 -11.75
C TYR A 333 22.71 9.66 -10.91
N GLU A 334 22.97 8.49 -11.48
CA GLU A 334 22.86 7.20 -10.80
C GLU A 334 23.84 7.08 -9.62
N GLN A 335 25.10 7.48 -9.78
CA GLN A 335 26.11 7.40 -8.72
C GLN A 335 25.76 8.27 -7.51
N GLU A 336 25.34 9.52 -7.73
CA GLU A 336 24.94 10.40 -6.63
C GLU A 336 23.64 9.93 -5.97
N LEU A 337 22.69 9.39 -6.74
CA LEU A 337 21.46 8.83 -6.19
C LEU A 337 21.75 7.61 -5.31
N GLU A 338 22.63 6.71 -5.77
CA GLU A 338 23.07 5.54 -4.99
C GLU A 338 23.72 5.97 -3.67
N ARG A 339 24.64 6.95 -3.74
CA ARG A 339 25.29 7.50 -2.54
C ARG A 339 24.27 8.04 -1.53
N LEU A 340 23.29 8.83 -1.99
CA LEU A 340 22.25 9.39 -1.12
C LEU A 340 21.40 8.30 -0.48
N PHE A 341 21.05 7.23 -1.20
CA PHE A 341 20.32 6.10 -0.63
C PHE A 341 21.14 5.32 0.39
N VAL A 342 22.45 5.16 0.19
CA VAL A 342 23.32 4.54 1.20
C VAL A 342 23.39 5.40 2.46
N GLU A 343 23.56 6.72 2.33
CA GLU A 343 23.54 7.66 3.47
C GLU A 343 22.21 7.55 4.24
N LEU A 344 21.07 7.52 3.53
CA LEU A 344 19.73 7.36 4.13
C LEU A 344 19.56 6.00 4.82
N ALA A 345 19.98 4.91 4.19
CA ALA A 345 19.93 3.57 4.76
C ALA A 345 20.69 3.44 6.09
N LEU A 346 21.89 4.03 6.15
CA LEU A 346 22.72 4.07 7.35
C LEU A 346 22.05 4.88 8.45
N LYS A 347 21.47 6.04 8.11
CA LYS A 347 20.74 6.89 9.06
C LYS A 347 19.52 6.16 9.64
N ASN A 348 18.75 5.45 8.81
CA ASN A 348 17.61 4.65 9.27
C ASN A 348 18.00 3.46 10.16
N ARG A 349 19.18 2.87 9.92
CA ARG A 349 19.72 1.84 10.82
C ARG A 349 20.07 2.44 12.18
N GLU A 350 20.69 3.62 12.20
CA GLU A 350 21.07 4.32 13.43
C GLU A 350 19.85 4.73 14.26
N ILE A 351 18.80 5.24 13.61
CA ILE A 351 17.50 5.55 14.23
C ILE A 351 16.94 4.31 14.92
N ARG A 352 16.81 3.19 14.20
CA ARG A 352 16.28 1.94 14.77
C ARG A 352 17.07 1.45 15.97
N GLN A 353 18.41 1.44 15.86
CA GLN A 353 19.27 1.03 16.98
C GLN A 353 19.11 1.94 18.20
N THR A 354 18.78 3.20 17.99
CA THR A 354 18.55 4.17 19.07
C THR A 354 17.16 3.98 19.66
N GLU A 355 16.12 3.81 18.84
CA GLU A 355 14.76 3.49 19.27
C GLU A 355 14.71 2.20 20.12
N ASP A 356 15.46 1.16 19.74
CA ASP A 356 15.54 -0.10 20.48
C ASP A 356 16.25 0.03 21.85
N ARG A 357 17.06 1.07 22.04
CA ARG A 357 17.77 1.35 23.31
C ARG A 357 16.94 2.18 24.29
N VAL A 358 15.91 2.89 23.82
CA VAL A 358 15.02 3.66 24.69
C VAL A 358 14.03 2.68 25.34
N PRO A 359 14.01 2.53 26.67
CA PRO A 359 13.07 1.63 27.32
C PRO A 359 11.63 2.10 27.04
N LYS A 360 10.81 1.22 26.48
CA LYS A 360 9.37 1.45 26.29
C LYS A 360 8.75 1.61 27.69
N GLN A 361 8.28 2.83 28.01
CA GLN A 361 7.57 3.12 29.26
C GLN A 361 6.17 2.50 29.29
#